data_AF-A0A417FQJ4-F1
#
_entry.id   AF-A0A417FQJ4-F1
#
_cell.length_a   1.000
_cell.length_b   1.000
_cell.length_c   1.000
_cell.angle_alpha   90.00
_cell.angle_beta   90.00
_cell.angle_gamma   90.00
#
_symmetry.space_group_name_H-M   'P 1'
#
loop_
_entity.id
_entity.type
_entity.pdbx_description
1 polymer ?
#
loop_
_entity_poly.entity_id
_entity_poly.type
_entity_poly.pdbx_seq_one_letter_code
_entity_poly.pdbx_strand_id
1 'polypeptide(L)'
;MTEKLFYKDSHMQMFQAIVQECCKDGENYKIRLDRTAFFPEGGGQYADHGTLNEYEVHDVQEKQGDVWHYTSHPFEAGDVVEGKIDWQERFEKMQQHTGEHIISGLVHARFGYNNVGFHLGDDSCTMDFDGEISKEELAEIEWKANEAVVKNLEVQVTYPSKEELENIAYRSKIEIEGQIRIVTIPGYDVCACCAPHVKTTGEIGQIKLTNAQRYKGGVRITMLCGFRALCDYRKKLSATRQISASLCAKENETAEAVERLKEENNALKQELDRQKKMLLEYKVKEVDPTQKIVCLFEEGLDGEGPRFLMNQVLEKQHDICAVFNRQPETSEEGMLSYRYVIGSKTLDMRLLVKELNSQFRGRGGGKPEMVQGSLFGDEESLRGWIQEKGEALRNE
;
A
#
# COMPACT_ATOMS: atom_id res chain seq x y z
N MET A 1 -40.90 -4.00 -21.61
CA MET A 1 -40.00 -5.01 -21.05
C MET A 1 -38.96 -5.32 -22.10
N THR A 2 -37.72 -4.97 -21.81
CA THR A 2 -36.57 -5.16 -22.71
C THR A 2 -36.14 -6.63 -22.74
N GLU A 3 -35.90 -7.17 -23.92
CA GLU A 3 -35.28 -8.49 -24.09
C GLU A 3 -33.78 -8.46 -23.75
N LYS A 4 -33.35 -9.27 -22.78
CA LYS A 4 -31.98 -9.27 -22.23
C LYS A 4 -31.09 -10.29 -22.95
N LEU A 5 -30.37 -9.87 -23.98
CA LEU A 5 -29.57 -10.72 -24.87
C LEU A 5 -28.32 -11.31 -24.18
N PHE A 6 -27.61 -10.51 -23.39
CA PHE A 6 -27.43 -10.82 -21.98
C PHE A 6 -27.31 -12.26 -21.49
N TYR A 7 -28.51 -12.78 -21.25
CA TYR A 7 -28.79 -14.08 -20.66
C TYR A 7 -28.77 -15.22 -21.69
N LYS A 8 -28.88 -14.89 -22.98
CA LYS A 8 -28.83 -15.85 -24.09
C LYS A 8 -27.41 -16.16 -24.48
N ASP A 9 -26.56 -15.14 -24.60
CA ASP A 9 -25.14 -15.31 -24.90
C ASP A 9 -24.32 -14.22 -24.21
N SER A 10 -23.56 -14.61 -23.19
CA SER A 10 -22.66 -13.70 -22.46
C SER A 10 -21.53 -13.13 -23.35
N HIS A 11 -21.26 -13.77 -24.49
CA HIS A 11 -20.23 -13.38 -25.45
C HIS A 11 -20.76 -12.52 -26.61
N MET A 12 -22.03 -12.12 -26.58
CA MET A 12 -22.58 -11.22 -27.58
C MET A 12 -21.95 -9.83 -27.45
N GLN A 13 -21.07 -9.48 -28.39
CA GLN A 13 -20.35 -8.21 -28.40
C GLN A 13 -21.09 -7.10 -29.14
N MET A 14 -21.90 -7.48 -30.12
CA MET A 14 -22.63 -6.57 -31.00
C MET A 14 -24.07 -7.05 -31.16
N PHE A 15 -25.00 -6.11 -31.22
CA PHE A 15 -26.41 -6.39 -31.46
C PHE A 15 -27.08 -5.20 -32.16
N GLN A 16 -28.21 -5.44 -32.83
CA GLN A 16 -29.07 -4.38 -33.34
C GLN A 16 -30.33 -4.29 -32.50
N ALA A 17 -30.80 -3.09 -32.21
CA ALA A 17 -32.01 -2.86 -31.42
C ALA A 17 -32.81 -1.67 -31.96
N ILE A 18 -34.09 -1.61 -31.58
CA ILE A 18 -34.97 -0.49 -31.88
C ILE A 18 -35.11 0.36 -30.62
N VAL A 19 -34.88 1.66 -30.74
CA VAL A 19 -35.12 2.64 -29.68
C VAL A 19 -36.62 2.69 -29.41
N GLN A 20 -37.02 2.32 -28.20
CA GLN A 20 -38.42 2.40 -27.77
C GLN A 20 -38.73 3.77 -27.17
N GLU A 21 -37.76 4.33 -26.44
CA GLU A 21 -37.94 5.58 -25.72
C GLU A 21 -36.60 6.25 -25.48
N CYS A 22 -36.57 7.57 -25.63
CA CYS A 22 -35.43 8.41 -25.26
C CYS A 22 -35.96 9.59 -24.44
N CYS A 23 -35.40 9.79 -23.25
CA CYS A 23 -35.75 10.91 -22.38
C CYS A 23 -34.49 11.66 -21.97
N LYS A 24 -34.60 12.99 -21.84
CA LYS A 24 -33.55 13.79 -21.23
C LYS A 24 -33.45 13.47 -19.73
N ASP A 25 -32.22 13.31 -19.23
CA ASP A 25 -31.90 13.08 -17.82
C ASP A 25 -30.69 13.93 -17.41
N GLY A 26 -30.95 15.12 -16.84
CA GLY A 26 -29.92 16.12 -16.59
C GLY A 26 -29.29 16.65 -17.88
N GLU A 27 -27.96 16.53 -17.98
CA GLU A 27 -27.18 16.86 -19.20
C GLU A 27 -27.12 15.70 -20.21
N ASN A 28 -27.54 14.50 -19.80
CA ASN A 28 -27.51 13.28 -20.60
C ASN A 28 -28.91 12.85 -21.06
N TYR A 29 -28.97 11.72 -21.73
CA TYR A 29 -30.18 11.05 -22.17
C TYR A 29 -30.21 9.61 -21.67
N LYS A 30 -31.41 9.13 -21.29
CA LYS A 30 -31.66 7.72 -20.99
C LYS A 30 -32.46 7.10 -22.13
N ILE A 31 -31.96 5.97 -22.64
CA ILE A 31 -32.48 5.28 -23.82
C ILE A 31 -32.95 3.89 -23.42
N ARG A 32 -34.22 3.60 -23.67
CA ARG A 32 -34.78 2.24 -23.55
C ARG A 32 -34.82 1.60 -24.93
N LEU A 33 -34.26 0.40 -25.01
CA LEU A 33 -34.26 -0.43 -26.22
C LEU A 33 -35.27 -1.58 -26.09
N ASP A 34 -35.71 -2.12 -27.22
CA ASP A 34 -36.52 -3.33 -27.26
C ASP A 34 -35.73 -4.56 -26.79
N ARG A 35 -34.43 -4.61 -27.09
CA ARG A 35 -33.49 -5.64 -26.68
C ARG A 35 -32.07 -5.09 -26.46
N THR A 36 -31.29 -5.71 -25.59
CA THR A 36 -29.92 -5.26 -25.31
C THR A 36 -28.97 -6.37 -24.87
N ALA A 37 -27.70 -6.28 -25.30
CA ALA A 37 -26.62 -7.10 -24.77
C ALA A 37 -25.84 -6.45 -23.62
N PHE A 38 -26.11 -5.18 -23.28
CA PHE A 38 -25.50 -4.52 -22.13
C PHE A 38 -26.08 -5.07 -20.83
N PHE A 39 -25.22 -5.55 -19.93
CA PHE A 39 -25.62 -5.97 -18.60
C PHE A 39 -25.74 -4.72 -17.72
N PRO A 40 -26.91 -4.47 -17.09
CA PRO A 40 -27.04 -3.45 -16.08
C PRO A 40 -26.26 -3.84 -14.82
N GLU A 41 -26.01 -2.89 -13.93
CA GLU A 41 -25.42 -3.21 -12.63
C GLU A 41 -26.22 -4.30 -11.89
N GLY A 42 -25.52 -5.28 -11.30
CA GLY A 42 -26.16 -6.36 -10.56
C GLY A 42 -25.19 -7.38 -9.96
N GLY A 43 -25.55 -7.95 -8.81
CA GLY A 43 -24.77 -9.01 -8.16
C GLY A 43 -23.36 -8.59 -7.73
N GLY A 44 -23.16 -7.29 -7.45
CA GLY A 44 -21.86 -6.69 -7.10
C GLY A 44 -20.92 -6.44 -8.28
N GLN A 45 -21.39 -6.65 -9.52
CA GLN A 45 -20.74 -6.26 -10.76
C GLN A 45 -21.39 -4.98 -11.31
N TYR A 46 -20.56 -4.00 -11.64
CA TYR A 46 -20.98 -2.74 -12.23
C TYR A 46 -21.39 -2.90 -13.70
N ALA A 47 -22.17 -1.94 -14.18
CA ALA A 47 -22.74 -1.91 -15.52
C ALA A 47 -21.68 -1.99 -16.63
N ASP A 48 -22.06 -2.44 -17.81
CA ASP A 48 -21.17 -2.37 -18.97
C ASP A 48 -21.13 -1.01 -19.62
N HIS A 49 -19.98 -0.73 -20.23
CA HIS A 49 -19.77 0.36 -21.14
C HIS A 49 -19.70 -0.12 -22.58
N GLY A 50 -19.75 0.83 -23.50
CA GLY A 50 -19.68 0.57 -24.92
C GLY A 50 -20.28 1.72 -25.73
N THR A 51 -20.96 1.39 -26.82
CA THR A 51 -21.52 2.39 -27.74
C THR A 51 -22.88 1.97 -28.27
N LEU A 52 -23.74 2.95 -28.54
CA LEU A 52 -24.88 2.85 -29.45
C LEU A 52 -24.54 3.68 -30.70
N ASN A 53 -24.41 3.02 -31.85
CA ASN A 53 -23.74 3.56 -33.03
C ASN A 53 -22.33 4.06 -32.65
N GLU A 54 -22.03 5.34 -32.84
CA GLU A 54 -20.77 5.99 -32.44
C GLU A 54 -20.80 6.63 -31.04
N TYR A 55 -21.96 6.64 -30.36
CA TYR A 55 -22.14 7.37 -29.11
C TYR A 55 -21.90 6.49 -27.89
N GLU A 56 -21.09 6.99 -26.96
CA GLU A 56 -20.70 6.26 -25.74
C GLU A 56 -21.89 6.03 -24.80
N VAL A 57 -21.99 4.78 -24.35
CA VAL A 57 -22.84 4.36 -23.23
C VAL A 57 -21.97 4.28 -21.99
N HIS A 58 -22.18 5.22 -21.06
CA HIS A 58 -21.36 5.34 -19.84
C HIS A 58 -22.03 4.76 -18.58
N ASP A 59 -23.31 4.38 -18.65
CA ASP A 59 -24.01 3.68 -17.58
C ASP A 59 -25.20 2.90 -18.13
N VAL A 60 -25.58 1.81 -17.46
CA VAL A 60 -26.73 0.96 -17.80
C VAL A 60 -27.44 0.51 -16.53
N GLN A 61 -28.73 0.84 -16.43
CA GLN A 61 -29.51 0.64 -15.21
C GLN A 61 -30.81 -0.10 -15.51
N GLU A 62 -31.19 -1.04 -14.65
CA GLU A 62 -32.47 -1.74 -14.74
C GLU A 62 -33.50 -1.10 -13.81
N LYS A 63 -34.67 -0.72 -14.35
CA LYS A 63 -35.80 -0.19 -13.58
C LYS A 63 -37.08 -0.89 -14.01
N GLN A 64 -37.71 -1.62 -13.07
CA GLN A 64 -38.97 -2.32 -13.28
C GLN A 64 -38.96 -3.27 -14.50
N GLY A 65 -37.83 -3.94 -14.75
CA GLY A 65 -37.66 -4.89 -15.87
C GLY A 65 -37.32 -4.26 -17.22
N ASP A 66 -37.24 -2.93 -17.31
CA ASP A 66 -36.71 -2.22 -18.47
C ASP A 66 -35.24 -1.82 -18.25
N VAL A 67 -34.44 -1.94 -19.30
CA VAL A 67 -33.00 -1.60 -19.26
C VAL A 67 -32.78 -0.25 -19.94
N TRP A 68 -32.20 0.69 -19.19
CA TRP A 68 -31.95 2.07 -19.59
C TRP A 68 -30.46 2.29 -19.81
N HIS A 69 -30.10 2.86 -20.95
CA HIS A 69 -28.73 3.16 -21.36
C HIS A 69 -28.52 4.66 -21.30
N TYR A 70 -27.42 5.10 -20.71
CA TYR A 70 -27.11 6.50 -20.51
C TYR A 70 -26.06 6.97 -21.51
N THR A 71 -26.40 8.00 -22.30
CA THR A 71 -25.51 8.56 -23.34
C THR A 71 -25.59 10.08 -23.35
N SER A 72 -24.62 10.74 -23.98
CA SER A 72 -24.63 12.19 -24.20
C SER A 72 -25.41 12.63 -25.44
N HIS A 73 -25.92 11.68 -26.23
CA HIS A 73 -26.60 11.94 -27.50
C HIS A 73 -28.07 11.46 -27.48
N PRO A 74 -29.04 12.26 -27.96
CA PRO A 74 -30.42 11.81 -28.07
C PRO A 74 -30.63 10.86 -29.25
N PHE A 75 -31.61 9.98 -29.13
CA PHE A 75 -32.12 9.16 -30.24
C PHE A 75 -33.63 9.36 -30.40
N GLU A 76 -34.18 9.06 -31.58
CA GLU A 76 -35.61 9.08 -31.82
C GLU A 76 -36.24 7.70 -31.60
N ALA A 77 -37.46 7.67 -31.07
CA ALA A 77 -38.19 6.41 -30.94
C ALA A 77 -38.47 5.84 -32.34
N GLY A 78 -38.12 4.57 -32.54
CA GLY A 78 -38.16 3.90 -33.85
C GLY A 78 -36.80 3.80 -34.54
N ASP A 79 -35.77 4.50 -34.06
CA ASP A 79 -34.42 4.39 -34.60
C ASP A 79 -33.89 2.96 -34.45
N VAL A 80 -33.19 2.48 -35.49
CA VAL A 80 -32.41 1.26 -35.43
C VAL A 80 -30.99 1.62 -35.07
N VAL A 81 -30.51 1.10 -33.94
CA VAL A 81 -29.17 1.35 -33.42
C VAL A 81 -28.35 0.07 -33.37
N GLU A 82 -27.05 0.19 -33.60
CA GLU A 82 -26.08 -0.88 -33.38
C GLU A 82 -25.44 -0.69 -32.00
N GLY A 83 -25.70 -1.62 -31.08
CA GLY A 83 -25.03 -1.65 -29.78
C GLY A 83 -23.75 -2.46 -29.85
N LYS A 84 -22.65 -1.90 -29.34
CA LYS A 84 -21.35 -2.57 -29.23
C LYS A 84 -20.82 -2.44 -27.80
N ILE A 85 -20.59 -3.57 -27.16
CA ILE A 85 -20.05 -3.66 -25.79
C ILE A 85 -18.55 -3.37 -25.82
N ASP A 86 -18.02 -2.69 -24.79
CA ASP A 86 -16.59 -2.74 -24.49
C ASP A 86 -16.25 -4.18 -24.08
N TRP A 87 -15.85 -4.97 -25.08
CA TRP A 87 -15.62 -6.39 -24.89
C TRP A 87 -14.45 -6.69 -23.97
N GLN A 88 -13.40 -5.85 -23.99
CA GLN A 88 -12.24 -6.07 -23.15
C GLN A 88 -12.65 -5.98 -21.68
N GLU A 89 -13.41 -4.94 -21.34
CA GLU A 89 -13.94 -4.74 -20.00
C GLU A 89 -14.95 -5.83 -19.61
N ARG A 90 -15.94 -6.13 -20.48
CA ARG A 90 -16.94 -7.17 -20.22
C ARG A 90 -16.28 -8.52 -19.96
N PHE A 91 -15.33 -8.92 -20.81
CA PHE A 91 -14.66 -10.20 -20.68
C PHE A 91 -13.86 -10.28 -19.38
N GLU A 92 -13.13 -9.21 -19.04
CA GLU A 92 -12.41 -9.13 -17.77
C GLU A 92 -13.34 -9.27 -16.55
N LYS A 93 -14.51 -8.59 -16.56
CA LYS A 93 -15.54 -8.74 -15.51
C LYS A 93 -16.00 -10.20 -15.40
N MET A 94 -16.27 -10.87 -16.52
CA MET A 94 -16.65 -12.29 -16.52
C MET A 94 -15.56 -13.21 -15.95
N GLN A 95 -14.28 -12.90 -16.21
CA GLN A 95 -13.14 -13.61 -15.61
C GLN A 95 -13.14 -13.45 -14.08
N GLN A 96 -13.30 -12.22 -13.58
CA GLN A 96 -13.34 -11.97 -12.14
C GLN A 96 -14.54 -12.64 -11.48
N HIS A 97 -15.72 -12.51 -12.09
CA HIS A 97 -16.97 -13.02 -11.52
C HIS A 97 -16.97 -14.55 -11.45
N THR A 98 -16.55 -15.22 -12.52
CA THR A 98 -16.49 -16.68 -12.53
C THR A 98 -15.38 -17.21 -11.62
N GLY A 99 -14.23 -16.52 -11.56
CA GLY A 99 -13.19 -16.84 -10.59
C GLY A 99 -13.68 -16.75 -9.15
N GLU A 100 -14.52 -15.76 -8.84
CA GLU A 100 -15.10 -15.61 -7.51
C GLU A 100 -16.02 -16.78 -7.16
N HIS A 101 -16.85 -17.25 -8.08
CA HIS A 101 -17.71 -18.42 -7.85
C HIS A 101 -16.89 -19.65 -7.47
N ILE A 102 -15.78 -19.89 -8.17
CA ILE A 102 -14.88 -21.01 -7.87
C ILE A 102 -14.28 -20.87 -6.46
N ILE A 103 -13.77 -19.69 -6.10
CA ILE A 103 -13.18 -19.46 -4.78
C ILE A 103 -14.23 -19.61 -3.68
N SER A 104 -15.38 -18.95 -3.82
CA SER A 104 -16.45 -19.02 -2.83
C SER A 104 -17.03 -20.42 -2.67
N GLY A 105 -17.20 -21.17 -3.76
CA GLY A 105 -17.64 -22.56 -3.73
C GLY A 105 -16.64 -23.47 -3.03
N LEU A 106 -15.33 -23.32 -3.30
CA LEU A 106 -14.26 -24.07 -2.63
C LEU A 106 -14.17 -23.76 -1.13
N VAL A 107 -14.27 -22.48 -0.76
CA VAL A 107 -14.27 -22.05 0.64
C VAL A 107 -15.47 -22.63 1.38
N HIS A 108 -16.66 -22.52 0.79
CA HIS A 108 -17.89 -23.05 1.37
C HIS A 108 -17.84 -24.58 1.52
N ALA A 109 -17.42 -25.30 0.47
CA ALA A 109 -17.33 -26.75 0.51
C ALA A 109 -16.31 -27.26 1.55
N ARG A 110 -15.22 -26.52 1.76
CA ARG A 110 -14.15 -26.92 2.69
C ARG A 110 -14.45 -26.56 4.14
N PHE A 111 -15.00 -25.36 4.38
CA PHE A 111 -15.10 -24.78 5.72
C PHE A 111 -16.53 -24.51 6.18
N GLY A 112 -17.50 -24.54 5.28
CA GLY A 112 -18.88 -24.11 5.54
C GLY A 112 -19.06 -22.60 5.62
N TYR A 113 -18.00 -21.80 5.34
CA TYR A 113 -18.07 -20.34 5.39
C TYR A 113 -18.86 -19.77 4.21
N ASN A 114 -19.54 -18.67 4.45
CA ASN A 114 -20.34 -17.97 3.46
C ASN A 114 -19.60 -16.74 2.94
N ASN A 115 -19.73 -16.48 1.65
CA ASN A 115 -19.37 -15.18 1.10
C ASN A 115 -20.46 -14.17 1.46
N VAL A 116 -20.18 -13.32 2.44
CA VAL A 116 -21.08 -12.29 2.98
C VAL A 116 -20.89 -10.91 2.33
N GLY A 117 -19.97 -10.80 1.38
CA GLY A 117 -19.70 -9.54 0.69
C GLY A 117 -18.87 -9.74 -0.57
N PHE A 118 -19.38 -9.27 -1.70
CA PHE A 118 -18.66 -9.29 -2.97
C PHE A 118 -18.64 -7.90 -3.58
N HIS A 119 -17.47 -7.47 -4.01
CA HIS A 119 -17.30 -6.20 -4.70
C HIS A 119 -16.31 -6.36 -5.85
N LEU A 120 -16.80 -6.13 -7.06
CA LEU A 120 -15.98 -6.05 -8.26
C LEU A 120 -15.78 -4.57 -8.61
N GLY A 121 -14.65 -4.00 -8.20
CA GLY A 121 -14.24 -2.66 -8.61
C GLY A 121 -13.35 -2.68 -9.85
N ASP A 122 -12.91 -1.51 -10.30
CA ASP A 122 -12.08 -1.35 -11.51
C ASP A 122 -10.71 -2.04 -11.39
N ASP A 123 -10.06 -1.93 -10.22
CA ASP A 123 -8.70 -2.46 -10.03
C ASP A 123 -8.65 -3.78 -9.25
N SER A 124 -9.70 -4.12 -8.51
CA SER A 124 -9.69 -5.27 -7.60
C SER A 124 -11.05 -5.93 -7.45
N CYS A 125 -11.04 -7.25 -7.25
CA CYS A 125 -12.20 -8.04 -6.90
C CYS A 125 -12.03 -8.53 -5.45
N THR A 126 -12.98 -8.24 -4.57
CA THR A 126 -12.90 -8.64 -3.15
C THR A 126 -14.07 -9.50 -2.74
N MET A 127 -13.77 -10.48 -1.88
CA MET A 127 -14.73 -11.40 -1.26
C MET A 127 -14.57 -11.35 0.26
N ASP A 128 -15.67 -11.24 1.00
CA ASP A 128 -15.71 -11.26 2.45
C ASP A 128 -16.29 -12.59 2.92
N PHE A 129 -15.52 -13.33 3.69
CA PHE A 129 -15.98 -14.58 4.30
C PHE A 129 -16.24 -14.39 5.79
N ASP A 130 -17.26 -15.07 6.31
CA ASP A 130 -17.69 -15.03 7.71
C ASP A 130 -16.83 -15.89 8.67
N GLY A 131 -15.76 -16.51 8.15
CA GLY A 131 -14.76 -17.23 8.92
C GLY A 131 -13.33 -16.77 8.62
N GLU A 132 -12.38 -17.17 9.47
CA GLU A 132 -10.95 -16.89 9.27
C GLU A 132 -10.30 -18.01 8.43
N ILE A 133 -9.41 -17.66 7.50
CA ILE A 133 -8.71 -18.61 6.62
C ILE A 133 -7.21 -18.31 6.72
N SER A 134 -6.42 -19.34 7.00
CA SER A 134 -4.96 -19.22 7.09
C SER A 134 -4.31 -19.01 5.73
N LYS A 135 -3.07 -18.53 5.73
CA LYS A 135 -2.31 -18.30 4.49
C LYS A 135 -2.08 -19.58 3.70
N GLU A 136 -1.83 -20.69 4.41
CA GLU A 136 -1.60 -22.01 3.84
C GLU A 136 -2.89 -22.54 3.18
N GLU A 137 -4.03 -22.40 3.86
CA GLU A 137 -5.33 -22.78 3.31
C GLU A 137 -5.71 -21.95 2.08
N LEU A 138 -5.40 -20.65 2.07
CA LEU A 138 -5.61 -19.79 0.90
C LEU A 138 -4.76 -20.23 -0.28
N ALA A 139 -3.50 -20.63 -0.06
CA ALA A 139 -2.63 -21.14 -1.11
C ALA A 139 -3.19 -22.45 -1.72
N GLU A 140 -3.73 -23.34 -0.88
CA GLU A 140 -4.39 -24.57 -1.35
C GLU A 140 -5.68 -24.29 -2.13
N ILE A 141 -6.49 -23.33 -1.69
CA ILE A 141 -7.70 -22.89 -2.41
C ILE A 141 -7.31 -22.29 -3.77
N GLU A 142 -6.33 -21.38 -3.81
CA GLU A 142 -5.84 -20.78 -5.05
C GLU A 142 -5.38 -21.85 -6.04
N TRP A 143 -4.64 -22.85 -5.55
CA TRP A 143 -4.18 -23.96 -6.39
C TRP A 143 -5.35 -24.75 -6.98
N LYS A 144 -6.30 -25.20 -6.15
CA LYS A 144 -7.51 -25.92 -6.60
C LYS A 144 -8.37 -25.12 -7.56
N ALA A 145 -8.44 -23.80 -7.38
CA ALA A 145 -9.14 -22.91 -8.29
C ALA A 145 -8.48 -22.89 -9.68
N ASN A 146 -7.15 -22.83 -9.74
CA ASN A 146 -6.44 -22.93 -11.03
C ASN A 146 -6.52 -24.32 -11.66
N GLU A 147 -6.65 -25.40 -10.87
CA GLU A 147 -6.96 -26.72 -11.44
C GLU A 147 -8.31 -26.73 -12.17
N ALA A 148 -9.30 -25.98 -11.67
CA ALA A 148 -10.58 -25.81 -12.35
C ALA A 148 -10.40 -25.13 -13.72
N VAL A 149 -9.56 -24.10 -13.78
CA VAL A 149 -9.22 -23.39 -15.02
C VAL A 149 -8.57 -24.34 -16.02
N VAL A 150 -7.58 -25.11 -15.59
CA VAL A 150 -6.86 -26.07 -16.46
C VAL A 150 -7.78 -27.17 -17.00
N LYS A 151 -8.78 -27.61 -16.22
CA LYS A 151 -9.78 -28.58 -16.67
C LYS A 151 -10.71 -28.03 -17.76
N ASN A 152 -10.77 -26.70 -17.94
CA ASN A 152 -11.60 -26.03 -18.95
C ASN A 152 -13.05 -26.54 -18.99
N LEU A 153 -13.68 -26.59 -17.81
CA LEU A 153 -15.04 -27.07 -17.62
C LEU A 153 -16.04 -26.10 -18.23
N GLU A 154 -17.12 -26.63 -18.79
CA GLU A 154 -18.26 -25.83 -19.23
C GLU A 154 -18.98 -25.21 -18.02
N VAL A 155 -19.22 -23.90 -18.08
CA VAL A 155 -20.03 -23.17 -17.10
C VAL A 155 -21.49 -23.27 -17.53
N GLN A 156 -22.30 -23.96 -16.73
CA GLN A 156 -23.68 -24.27 -17.07
C GLN A 156 -24.62 -23.22 -16.48
N VAL A 157 -25.55 -22.74 -17.31
CA VAL A 157 -26.56 -21.77 -16.89
C VAL A 157 -27.93 -22.39 -17.08
N THR A 158 -28.71 -22.45 -16.01
CA THR A 158 -30.07 -23.01 -16.02
C THR A 158 -31.07 -22.04 -15.39
N TYR A 159 -32.35 -22.24 -15.73
CA TYR A 159 -33.46 -21.46 -15.22
C TYR A 159 -34.53 -22.40 -14.64
N PRO A 160 -34.20 -23.11 -13.54
CA PRO A 160 -35.10 -24.08 -12.95
C PRO A 160 -36.42 -23.44 -12.51
N SER A 161 -37.50 -24.21 -12.62
CA SER A 161 -38.79 -23.92 -12.01
C SER A 161 -38.70 -23.98 -10.48
N LYS A 162 -39.75 -23.49 -9.80
CA LYS A 162 -39.81 -23.53 -8.32
C LYS A 162 -39.68 -24.96 -7.76
N GLU A 163 -40.30 -25.93 -8.41
CA GLU A 163 -40.24 -27.35 -8.01
C GLU A 163 -38.84 -27.95 -8.22
N GLU A 164 -38.16 -27.59 -9.31
CA GLU A 164 -36.77 -28.01 -9.55
C GLU A 164 -35.80 -27.40 -8.53
N LEU A 165 -35.99 -26.13 -8.17
CA LEU A 165 -35.16 -25.43 -7.18
C LEU A 165 -35.20 -26.07 -5.80
N GLU A 166 -36.35 -26.61 -5.37
CA GLU A 166 -36.47 -27.33 -4.09
C GLU A 166 -35.54 -28.55 -3.99
N ASN A 167 -35.11 -29.09 -5.15
CA ASN A 167 -34.26 -30.26 -5.25
C ASN A 167 -32.79 -29.93 -5.58
N ILE A 168 -32.44 -28.65 -5.75
CA ILE A 168 -31.08 -28.21 -6.07
C ILE A 168 -30.48 -27.56 -4.83
N ALA A 169 -29.36 -28.09 -4.34
CA ALA A 169 -28.55 -27.39 -3.35
C ALA A 169 -27.70 -26.31 -4.04
N TYR A 170 -28.00 -25.04 -3.78
CA TYR A 170 -27.27 -23.91 -4.34
C TYR A 170 -26.96 -22.85 -3.29
N ARG A 171 -25.88 -22.09 -3.50
CA ARG A 171 -25.55 -20.91 -2.70
C ARG A 171 -26.30 -19.69 -3.25
N SER A 172 -26.81 -18.83 -2.37
CA SER A 172 -27.35 -17.53 -2.76
C SER A 172 -26.79 -16.42 -1.88
N LYS A 173 -26.46 -15.28 -2.49
CA LYS A 173 -26.00 -14.09 -1.77
C LYS A 173 -27.15 -13.19 -1.30
N ILE A 174 -28.33 -13.31 -1.92
CA ILE A 174 -29.55 -12.54 -1.64
C ILE A 174 -30.80 -13.40 -1.83
N GLU A 175 -31.92 -13.00 -1.24
CA GLU A 175 -33.22 -13.54 -1.65
C GLU A 175 -33.59 -12.98 -3.04
N ILE A 176 -33.94 -13.88 -3.96
CA ILE A 176 -34.28 -13.51 -5.34
C ILE A 176 -35.76 -13.82 -5.56
N GLU A 177 -36.54 -12.80 -5.89
CA GLU A 177 -37.92 -12.94 -6.33
C GLU A 177 -37.99 -13.20 -7.85
N GLY A 178 -38.91 -14.05 -8.29
CA GLY A 178 -39.11 -14.36 -9.71
C GLY A 178 -38.33 -15.60 -10.19
N GLN A 179 -37.96 -15.62 -11.47
CA GLN A 179 -37.22 -16.73 -12.07
C GLN A 179 -35.76 -16.67 -11.63
N ILE A 180 -35.28 -17.73 -10.96
CA ILE A 180 -33.90 -17.80 -10.47
C ILE A 180 -33.00 -18.34 -11.59
N ARG A 181 -31.91 -17.62 -11.87
CA ARG A 181 -30.83 -18.06 -12.75
C ARG A 181 -29.76 -18.77 -11.93
N ILE A 182 -29.54 -20.05 -12.19
CA ILE A 182 -28.51 -20.86 -11.53
C ILE A 182 -27.30 -20.98 -12.44
N VAL A 183 -26.13 -20.68 -11.91
CA VAL A 183 -24.83 -20.87 -12.54
C VAL A 183 -24.13 -22.04 -11.84
N THR A 184 -23.77 -23.06 -12.61
CA THR A 184 -23.09 -24.26 -12.12
C THR A 184 -21.72 -24.37 -12.76
N ILE A 185 -20.69 -24.47 -11.91
CA ILE A 185 -19.33 -24.82 -12.29
C ILE A 185 -19.09 -26.23 -11.75
N PRO A 186 -19.14 -27.28 -12.61
CA PRO A 186 -19.21 -28.66 -12.16
C PRO A 186 -18.11 -29.05 -11.16
N GLY A 187 -18.52 -29.47 -9.96
CA GLY A 187 -17.62 -29.89 -8.90
C GLY A 187 -16.95 -28.76 -8.10
N TYR A 188 -17.28 -27.50 -8.39
CA TYR A 188 -16.72 -26.33 -7.69
C TYR A 188 -17.81 -25.45 -7.07
N ASP A 189 -18.86 -25.12 -7.82
CA ASP A 189 -19.90 -24.23 -7.32
C ASP A 189 -21.25 -24.40 -8.01
N VAL A 190 -22.33 -24.15 -7.27
CA VAL A 190 -23.70 -24.01 -7.77
C VAL A 190 -24.28 -22.79 -7.08
N CYS A 191 -24.49 -21.70 -7.81
CA CYS A 191 -24.85 -20.41 -7.23
C CYS A 191 -25.95 -19.71 -8.02
N ALA A 192 -26.89 -19.09 -7.31
CA ALA A 192 -27.85 -18.17 -7.91
C ALA A 192 -27.15 -16.85 -8.26
N CYS A 193 -27.10 -16.51 -9.55
CA CYS A 193 -26.39 -15.35 -10.04
C CYS A 193 -26.98 -14.80 -11.35
N CYS A 194 -27.09 -13.47 -11.42
CA CYS A 194 -27.61 -12.75 -12.58
C CYS A 194 -26.50 -12.19 -13.50
N ALA A 195 -25.24 -12.19 -13.07
CA ALA A 195 -24.17 -11.62 -13.87
C ALA A 195 -23.76 -12.51 -15.07
N PRO A 196 -23.22 -11.92 -16.15
CA PRO A 196 -22.58 -12.67 -17.22
C PRO A 196 -21.37 -13.47 -16.70
N HIS A 197 -21.19 -14.67 -17.25
CA HIS A 197 -20.07 -15.56 -16.93
C HIS A 197 -19.33 -15.98 -18.21
N VAL A 198 -18.07 -16.41 -18.03
CA VAL A 198 -17.34 -17.08 -19.11
C VAL A 198 -18.03 -18.38 -19.49
N LYS A 199 -17.82 -18.87 -20.72
CA LYS A 199 -18.43 -20.12 -21.21
C LYS A 199 -17.70 -21.33 -20.66
N THR A 200 -16.39 -21.24 -20.51
CA THR A 200 -15.58 -22.30 -19.91
C THR A 200 -14.60 -21.76 -18.89
N THR A 201 -14.25 -22.56 -17.89
CA THR A 201 -13.32 -22.11 -16.83
C THR A 201 -11.94 -21.75 -17.35
N GLY A 202 -11.53 -22.26 -18.51
CA GLY A 202 -10.26 -21.91 -19.14
C GLY A 202 -10.18 -20.44 -19.59
N GLU A 203 -11.33 -19.83 -19.92
CA GLU A 203 -11.41 -18.41 -20.30
C GLU A 203 -11.09 -17.46 -19.13
N ILE A 204 -11.20 -17.94 -17.88
CA ILE A 204 -10.83 -17.18 -16.68
C ILE A 204 -9.35 -16.79 -16.70
N GLY A 205 -8.49 -17.67 -17.24
CA GLY A 205 -7.05 -17.56 -17.10
C GLY A 205 -6.59 -17.75 -15.64
N GLN A 206 -5.42 -17.23 -15.31
CA GLN A 206 -4.84 -17.41 -13.97
C GLN A 206 -5.71 -16.74 -12.90
N ILE A 207 -5.96 -17.44 -11.79
CA ILE A 207 -6.62 -16.90 -10.59
C ILE A 207 -5.54 -16.66 -9.53
N LYS A 208 -5.46 -15.43 -9.00
CA LYS A 208 -4.50 -15.04 -7.96
C LYS A 208 -5.18 -14.39 -6.77
N LEU A 209 -4.91 -14.87 -5.56
CA LEU A 209 -5.29 -14.25 -4.30
C LEU A 209 -4.13 -13.37 -3.84
N THR A 210 -4.25 -12.06 -4.06
CA THR A 210 -3.15 -11.10 -3.89
C THR A 210 -3.03 -10.55 -2.48
N ASN A 211 -4.12 -10.57 -1.72
CA ASN A 211 -4.14 -10.10 -0.34
C ASN A 211 -5.23 -10.81 0.47
N ALA A 212 -5.00 -10.95 1.77
CA ALA A 212 -5.97 -11.42 2.74
C ALA A 212 -5.80 -10.64 4.04
N GLN A 213 -6.90 -10.10 4.56
CA GLN A 213 -6.89 -9.28 5.78
C GLN A 213 -8.10 -9.59 6.65
N ARG A 214 -7.91 -9.52 7.97
CA ARG A 214 -9.00 -9.69 8.92
C ARG A 214 -10.05 -8.60 8.72
N TYR A 215 -11.32 -8.98 8.59
CA TYR A 215 -12.40 -8.06 8.32
C TYR A 215 -13.70 -8.53 8.98
N LYS A 216 -14.28 -7.69 9.85
CA LYS A 216 -15.58 -7.91 10.53
C LYS A 216 -15.77 -9.31 11.16
N GLY A 217 -14.72 -9.88 11.73
CA GLY A 217 -14.77 -11.19 12.39
C GLY A 217 -14.48 -12.39 11.48
N GLY A 218 -14.27 -12.17 10.18
CA GLY A 218 -13.74 -13.16 9.24
C GLY A 218 -12.59 -12.58 8.42
N VAL A 219 -12.53 -12.93 7.12
CA VAL A 219 -11.44 -12.52 6.22
C VAL A 219 -11.97 -11.86 4.95
N ARG A 220 -11.36 -10.74 4.56
CA ARG A 220 -11.49 -10.15 3.22
C ARG A 220 -10.33 -10.63 2.35
N ILE A 221 -10.66 -11.25 1.25
CA ILE A 221 -9.69 -11.72 0.24
C ILE A 221 -9.77 -10.80 -0.98
N THR A 222 -8.61 -10.39 -1.48
CA THR A 222 -8.48 -9.70 -2.77
C THR A 222 -8.01 -10.69 -3.83
N MET A 223 -8.71 -10.73 -4.95
CA MET A 223 -8.46 -11.64 -6.07
C MET A 223 -8.28 -10.86 -7.37
N LEU A 224 -7.40 -11.37 -8.24
CA LEU A 224 -7.28 -10.96 -9.63
C LEU A 224 -7.30 -12.21 -10.52
N CYS A 225 -8.10 -12.18 -11.56
CA CYS A 225 -8.19 -13.20 -12.59
C CYS A 225 -7.68 -12.68 -13.94
N GLY A 226 -7.25 -13.60 -14.82
CA GLY A 226 -7.03 -13.33 -16.24
C GLY A 226 -6.07 -12.18 -16.51
N PHE A 227 -6.51 -11.19 -17.29
CA PHE A 227 -5.67 -10.05 -17.66
C PHE A 227 -5.26 -9.17 -16.46
N ARG A 228 -6.10 -9.05 -15.43
CA ARG A 228 -5.71 -8.34 -14.19
C ARG A 228 -4.55 -9.03 -13.49
N ALA A 229 -4.56 -10.36 -13.39
CA ALA A 229 -3.47 -11.14 -12.82
C ALA A 229 -2.17 -11.00 -13.64
N LEU A 230 -2.27 -10.99 -14.98
CA LEU A 230 -1.13 -10.75 -15.86
C LEU A 230 -0.53 -9.35 -15.68
N CYS A 231 -1.39 -8.33 -15.56
CA CYS A 231 -0.95 -6.95 -15.31
C CYS A 231 -0.26 -6.81 -13.95
N ASP A 232 -0.78 -7.44 -12.90
CA ASP A 232 -0.14 -7.51 -11.58
C ASP A 232 1.23 -8.19 -11.64
N TYR A 233 1.33 -9.35 -12.32
CA TYR A 233 2.60 -10.03 -12.54
C TYR A 233 3.63 -9.14 -13.26
N ARG A 234 3.22 -8.43 -14.33
CA ARG A 234 4.11 -7.51 -15.05
C ARG A 234 4.64 -6.38 -14.16
N LYS A 235 3.77 -5.78 -13.33
CA LYS A 235 4.16 -4.74 -12.37
C LYS A 235 5.21 -5.29 -11.38
N LYS A 236 4.96 -6.46 -10.80
CA LYS A 236 5.87 -7.12 -9.85
C LYS A 236 7.20 -7.52 -10.50
N LEU A 237 7.17 -8.11 -11.70
CA LEU A 237 8.38 -8.49 -12.44
C LEU A 237 9.24 -7.27 -12.79
N SER A 238 8.62 -6.16 -13.20
CA SER A 238 9.34 -4.90 -13.46
C SER A 238 10.06 -4.40 -12.21
N ALA A 239 9.39 -4.40 -11.05
CA ALA A 239 10.00 -4.01 -9.78
C ALA A 239 11.16 -4.96 -9.40
N THR A 240 10.96 -6.26 -9.50
CA THR A 240 12.01 -7.27 -9.22
C THR A 240 13.24 -7.07 -10.12
N ARG A 241 13.04 -6.77 -11.40
CA ARG A 241 14.14 -6.47 -12.35
C ARG A 241 14.92 -5.21 -11.98
N GLN A 242 14.23 -4.15 -11.56
CA GLN A 242 14.88 -2.92 -11.12
C GLN A 242 15.75 -3.19 -9.87
N ILE A 243 15.26 -3.98 -8.92
CA ILE A 243 16.02 -4.36 -7.71
C ILE A 243 17.21 -5.24 -8.09
N SER A 244 16.98 -6.25 -8.93
CA SER A 244 18.01 -7.16 -9.45
C SER A 244 19.16 -6.39 -10.12
N ALA A 245 18.84 -5.45 -11.01
CA ALA A 245 19.84 -4.59 -11.65
C ALA A 245 20.57 -3.69 -10.65
N SER A 246 19.85 -3.09 -9.70
CA SER A 246 20.42 -2.19 -8.69
C SER A 246 21.39 -2.90 -7.74
N LEU A 247 21.10 -4.16 -7.40
CA LEU A 247 21.88 -4.96 -6.45
C LEU A 247 22.83 -5.95 -7.15
N CYS A 248 22.86 -5.98 -8.48
CA CYS A 248 23.59 -6.98 -9.26
C CYS A 248 23.29 -8.43 -8.80
N ALA A 249 22.03 -8.71 -8.49
CA ALA A 249 21.56 -9.99 -7.98
C ALA A 249 20.61 -10.67 -8.97
N LYS A 250 20.42 -11.99 -8.89
CA LYS A 250 19.42 -12.69 -9.73
C LYS A 250 18.00 -12.26 -9.34
N GLU A 251 17.08 -12.24 -10.30
CA GLU A 251 15.67 -11.84 -10.08
C GLU A 251 14.98 -12.64 -8.95
N ASN A 252 15.32 -13.92 -8.79
CA ASN A 252 14.78 -14.79 -7.74
C ASN A 252 15.53 -14.73 -6.40
N GLU A 253 16.62 -13.97 -6.32
CA GLU A 253 17.50 -13.86 -5.14
C GLU A 253 17.52 -12.40 -4.60
N THR A 254 16.62 -11.54 -5.06
CA THR A 254 16.59 -10.11 -4.68
C THR A 254 16.36 -9.90 -3.19
N ALA A 255 15.59 -10.76 -2.53
CA ALA A 255 15.35 -10.68 -1.09
C ALA A 255 16.65 -10.93 -0.28
N GLU A 256 17.40 -11.98 -0.64
CA GLU A 256 18.69 -12.28 -0.01
C GLU A 256 19.71 -11.17 -0.27
N ALA A 257 19.71 -10.59 -1.47
CA ALA A 257 20.56 -9.46 -1.80
C ALA A 257 20.26 -8.22 -0.94
N VAL A 258 18.98 -7.96 -0.66
CA VAL A 258 18.57 -6.87 0.25
C VAL A 258 19.04 -7.12 1.68
N GLU A 259 18.93 -8.36 2.18
CA GLU A 259 19.44 -8.66 3.53
C GLU A 259 20.96 -8.53 3.63
N ARG A 260 21.72 -9.01 2.62
CA ARG A 260 23.18 -8.77 2.55
C ARG A 260 23.52 -7.29 2.56
N LEU A 261 22.80 -6.47 1.79
CA LEU A 261 23.00 -5.03 1.77
C LEU A 261 22.74 -4.40 3.15
N LYS A 262 21.70 -4.85 3.86
CA LYS A 262 21.37 -4.36 5.22
C LYS A 262 22.45 -4.74 6.23
N GLU A 263 22.97 -5.97 6.16
CA GLU A 263 24.08 -6.44 6.99
C GLU A 263 25.35 -5.64 6.72
N GLU A 264 25.72 -5.44 5.45
CA GLU A 264 26.88 -4.63 5.05
C GLU A 264 26.73 -3.18 5.51
N ASN A 265 25.55 -2.57 5.35
CA ASN A 265 25.30 -1.20 5.81
C ASN A 265 25.47 -1.07 7.33
N ASN A 266 25.01 -2.07 8.10
CA ASN A 266 25.18 -2.08 9.55
C ASN A 266 26.66 -2.26 9.94
N ALA A 267 27.39 -3.13 9.25
CA ALA A 267 28.83 -3.31 9.48
C ALA A 267 29.62 -2.02 9.16
N LEU A 268 29.31 -1.36 8.05
CA LEU A 268 29.93 -0.08 7.66
C LEU A 268 29.64 1.04 8.66
N LYS A 269 28.42 1.09 9.23
CA LYS A 269 28.09 2.05 10.31
C LYS A 269 28.91 1.80 11.57
N GLN A 270 29.06 0.54 11.98
CA GLN A 270 29.88 0.17 13.13
C GLN A 270 31.36 0.52 12.90
N GLU A 271 31.87 0.27 11.69
CA GLU A 271 33.23 0.63 11.32
C GLU A 271 33.44 2.14 11.32
N LEU A 272 32.49 2.90 10.77
CA LEU A 272 32.53 4.37 10.78
C LEU A 272 32.59 4.90 12.20
N ASP A 273 31.77 4.38 13.11
CA ASP A 273 31.79 4.77 14.52
C ASP A 273 33.12 4.43 15.20
N ARG A 274 33.72 3.28 14.87
CA ARG A 274 35.05 2.90 15.36
C ARG A 274 36.13 3.86 14.88
N GLN A 275 36.14 4.18 13.58
CA GLN A 275 37.11 5.11 12.98
C GLN A 275 36.96 6.52 13.55
N LYS A 276 35.72 7.00 13.74
CA LYS A 276 35.44 8.28 14.41
C LYS A 276 36.02 8.31 15.83
N LYS A 277 35.81 7.25 16.62
CA LYS A 277 36.40 7.16 17.97
C LYS A 277 37.93 7.17 17.96
N MET A 278 38.55 6.40 17.06
CA MET A 278 40.00 6.40 16.89
C MET A 278 40.54 7.80 16.52
N LEU A 279 39.86 8.51 15.61
CA LEU A 279 40.22 9.89 15.26
C LEU A 279 40.16 10.81 16.48
N LEU A 280 39.07 10.74 17.26
CA LEU A 280 38.94 11.53 18.49
C LEU A 280 40.05 11.19 19.50
N GLU A 281 40.41 9.92 19.67
CA GLU A 281 41.54 9.52 20.53
C GLU A 281 42.89 10.09 20.06
N TYR A 282 43.13 10.16 18.75
CA TYR A 282 44.33 10.82 18.22
C TYR A 282 44.32 12.33 18.50
N LYS A 283 43.18 13.01 18.31
CA LYS A 283 43.05 14.43 18.65
C LYS A 283 43.32 14.70 20.13
N VAL A 284 42.85 13.82 21.02
CA VAL A 284 43.14 13.92 22.46
C VAL A 284 44.64 13.84 22.76
N LYS A 285 45.46 13.19 21.90
CA LYS A 285 46.93 13.17 22.04
C LYS A 285 47.60 14.49 21.71
N GLU A 286 46.98 15.33 20.90
CA GLU A 286 47.49 16.66 20.53
C GLU A 286 47.17 17.73 21.59
N VAL A 287 46.25 17.43 22.50
CA VAL A 287 45.94 18.32 23.63
C VAL A 287 47.15 18.43 24.56
N ASP A 288 47.56 19.66 24.84
CA ASP A 288 48.69 19.98 25.72
C ASP A 288 48.43 19.46 27.14
N PRO A 289 49.25 18.50 27.64
CA PRO A 289 49.05 17.89 28.95
C PRO A 289 49.23 18.86 30.13
N THR A 290 49.82 20.03 29.91
CA THR A 290 50.05 21.03 30.96
C THR A 290 48.84 21.93 31.20
N GLN A 291 47.92 22.02 30.23
CA GLN A 291 46.72 22.84 30.37
C GLN A 291 45.79 22.25 31.42
N LYS A 292 45.17 23.10 32.26
CA LYS A 292 44.18 22.63 33.25
C LYS A 292 42.75 22.81 32.79
N ILE A 293 42.52 23.72 31.85
CA ILE A 293 41.23 24.00 31.22
C ILE A 293 41.43 23.85 29.71
N VAL A 294 40.72 22.92 29.11
CA VAL A 294 40.84 22.59 27.69
C VAL A 294 39.56 22.98 26.96
N CYS A 295 39.68 23.77 25.90
CA CYS A 295 38.57 24.10 24.99
C CYS A 295 38.86 23.52 23.60
N LEU A 296 37.97 22.64 23.14
CA LEU A 296 38.03 22.01 21.83
C LEU A 296 36.86 22.50 20.97
N PHE A 297 37.15 22.88 19.73
CA PHE A 297 36.16 23.31 18.75
C PHE A 297 36.20 22.31 17.59
N GLU A 298 35.06 21.71 17.32
CA GLU A 298 34.93 20.59 16.40
C GLU A 298 33.73 20.77 15.48
N GLU A 299 33.77 20.14 14.32
CA GLU A 299 32.70 20.13 13.34
C GLU A 299 32.28 18.69 13.03
N GLY A 300 30.98 18.46 12.90
CA GLY A 300 30.45 17.16 12.45
C GLY A 300 30.43 16.04 13.49
N LEU A 301 30.57 16.34 14.79
CA LEU A 301 30.38 15.33 15.83
C LEU A 301 28.90 15.02 16.03
N ASP A 302 28.51 13.76 15.85
CA ASP A 302 27.16 13.25 16.05
C ASP A 302 27.00 12.53 17.40
N GLY A 303 25.74 12.40 17.84
CA GLY A 303 25.37 11.63 19.05
C GLY A 303 26.22 11.98 20.27
N GLU A 304 26.86 10.96 20.84
CA GLU A 304 27.73 11.00 22.04
C GLU A 304 29.17 11.49 21.75
N GLY A 305 29.53 11.81 20.50
CA GLY A 305 30.89 12.20 20.10
C GLY A 305 31.51 13.31 20.97
N PRO A 306 30.85 14.45 21.20
CA PRO A 306 31.39 15.52 22.05
C PRO A 306 31.62 15.08 23.50
N ARG A 307 30.73 14.23 24.02
CA ARG A 307 30.84 13.69 25.38
C ARG A 307 31.99 12.70 25.51
N PHE A 308 32.16 11.83 24.52
CA PHE A 308 33.30 10.92 24.45
C PHE A 308 34.61 11.71 24.45
N LEU A 309 34.74 12.74 23.61
CA LEU A 309 35.92 13.59 23.54
C LEU A 309 36.21 14.29 24.88
N MET A 310 35.20 14.88 25.49
CA MET A 310 35.30 15.52 26.81
C MET A 310 35.82 14.54 27.88
N ASN A 311 35.23 13.34 27.95
CA ASN A 311 35.65 12.32 28.92
C ASN A 311 37.11 11.89 28.71
N GLN A 312 37.52 11.63 27.46
CA GLN A 312 38.89 11.23 27.13
C GLN A 312 39.91 12.32 27.51
N VAL A 313 39.57 13.60 27.33
CA VAL A 313 40.42 14.70 27.82
C VAL A 313 40.48 14.69 29.35
N LEU A 314 39.35 14.60 30.05
CA LEU A 314 39.33 14.56 31.52
C LEU A 314 40.07 13.33 32.11
N GLU A 315 40.28 12.26 31.36
CA GLU A 315 41.16 11.14 31.75
C GLU A 315 42.64 11.50 31.80
N LYS A 316 43.07 12.51 31.06
CA LYS A 316 44.45 13.03 31.07
C LYS A 316 44.76 14.04 32.17
N GLN A 317 43.95 14.06 33.25
CA GLN A 317 44.16 14.93 34.43
C GLN A 317 44.02 16.43 34.15
N HIS A 318 43.20 16.78 33.15
CA HIS A 318 42.67 18.13 32.98
C HIS A 318 41.50 18.36 33.96
N ASP A 319 41.37 19.57 34.50
CA ASP A 319 40.39 19.89 35.54
C ASP A 319 39.02 20.22 34.91
N ILE A 320 39.01 20.91 33.77
CA ILE A 320 37.80 21.25 33.00
C ILE A 320 38.04 20.97 31.52
N CYS A 321 37.07 20.36 30.85
CA CYS A 321 37.06 20.23 29.40
C CYS A 321 35.74 20.76 28.84
N ALA A 322 35.82 21.70 27.90
CA ALA A 322 34.71 22.21 27.11
C ALA A 322 34.89 21.78 25.65
N VAL A 323 33.91 21.05 25.11
CA VAL A 323 33.84 20.67 23.70
C VAL A 323 32.70 21.43 23.05
N PHE A 324 33.01 22.24 22.05
CA PHE A 324 32.07 23.01 21.25
C PHE A 324 31.98 22.38 19.86
N ASN A 325 30.83 21.78 19.54
CA ASN A 325 30.56 21.18 18.24
C ASN A 325 29.72 22.13 17.38
N ARG A 326 30.34 22.74 16.37
CA ARG A 326 29.70 23.72 15.49
C ARG A 326 28.52 23.09 14.75
N GLN A 327 27.42 23.82 14.73
CA GLN A 327 26.21 23.47 13.98
C GLN A 327 26.18 24.22 12.64
N PRO A 328 25.54 23.66 11.60
CA PRO A 328 25.43 24.32 10.30
C PRO A 328 24.60 25.61 10.34
N GLU A 329 23.74 25.77 11.34
CA GLU A 329 22.89 26.94 11.54
C GLU A 329 23.68 28.12 12.15
N THR A 330 23.31 29.33 11.76
CA THR A 330 23.80 30.58 12.37
C THR A 330 22.63 31.35 12.97
N SER A 331 22.90 32.24 13.93
CA SER A 331 21.86 33.15 14.43
C SER A 331 21.38 34.13 13.35
N GLU A 332 20.23 34.77 13.56
CA GLU A 332 19.72 35.86 12.70
C GLU A 332 20.71 37.04 12.58
N GLU A 333 21.58 37.21 13.58
CA GLU A 333 22.64 38.23 13.63
C GLU A 333 23.97 37.75 13.04
N GLY A 334 24.01 36.55 12.43
CA GLY A 334 25.20 35.97 11.78
C GLY A 334 26.21 35.31 12.74
N MET A 335 25.84 35.05 14.00
CA MET A 335 26.73 34.38 14.96
C MET A 335 26.77 32.87 14.74
N LEU A 336 27.92 32.26 14.97
CA LEU A 336 28.08 30.81 14.87
C LEU A 336 27.32 30.10 16.00
N SER A 337 26.67 28.99 15.67
CA SER A 337 25.97 28.13 16.62
C SER A 337 26.83 26.94 17.03
N TYR A 338 26.86 26.63 18.32
CA TYR A 338 27.56 25.48 18.87
C TYR A 338 26.64 24.65 19.75
N ARG A 339 26.70 23.33 19.60
CA ARG A 339 26.28 22.38 20.62
C ARG A 339 27.47 22.10 21.52
N TYR A 340 27.37 22.39 22.82
CA TYR A 340 28.48 22.19 23.75
C TYR A 340 28.25 21.02 24.69
N VAL A 341 29.35 20.43 25.14
CA VAL A 341 29.43 19.55 26.31
C VAL A 341 30.61 20.02 27.15
N ILE A 342 30.38 20.32 28.43
CA ILE A 342 31.40 20.78 29.37
C ILE A 342 31.37 19.87 30.58
N GLY A 343 32.54 19.44 31.06
CA GLY A 343 32.64 18.56 32.20
C GLY A 343 33.87 18.79 33.04
N SER A 344 33.79 18.29 34.26
CA SER A 344 34.86 18.25 35.24
C SER A 344 34.68 17.03 36.15
N LYS A 345 35.78 16.46 36.64
CA LYS A 345 35.75 15.36 37.63
C LYS A 345 35.70 15.85 39.07
N THR A 346 36.00 17.13 39.31
CA THR A 346 36.20 17.69 40.65
C THR A 346 35.32 18.91 40.93
N LEU A 347 34.85 19.60 39.90
CA LEU A 347 34.12 20.87 40.01
C LEU A 347 32.67 20.73 39.52
N ASP A 348 31.76 21.52 40.11
CA ASP A 348 30.34 21.56 39.69
C ASP A 348 30.14 22.53 38.52
N MET A 349 29.90 21.97 37.33
CA MET A 349 29.73 22.73 36.09
C MET A 349 28.38 23.45 35.96
N ARG A 350 27.43 23.22 36.86
CA ARG A 350 26.09 23.85 36.78
C ARG A 350 26.11 25.34 37.08
N LEU A 351 27.09 25.82 37.86
CA LEU A 351 27.27 27.25 38.11
C LEU A 351 27.82 27.93 36.85
N LEU A 352 28.87 27.35 36.26
CA LEU A 352 29.49 27.81 35.03
C LEU A 352 28.50 27.85 33.86
N VAL A 353 27.65 26.83 33.70
CA VAL A 353 26.70 26.78 32.57
C VAL A 353 25.61 27.87 32.64
N LYS A 354 25.19 28.28 33.85
CA LYS A 354 24.17 29.33 34.00
C LYS A 354 24.70 30.68 33.52
N GLU A 355 25.92 31.03 33.91
CA GLU A 355 26.58 32.25 33.45
C GLU A 355 26.92 32.18 31.96
N LEU A 356 27.42 31.04 31.49
CA LEU A 356 27.72 30.81 30.07
C LEU A 356 26.48 31.02 29.19
N ASN A 357 25.35 30.43 29.57
CA ASN A 357 24.09 30.57 28.85
C ASN A 357 23.59 32.03 28.85
N SER A 358 23.77 32.76 29.95
CA SER A 358 23.40 34.19 30.01
C SER A 358 24.25 35.06 29.08
N GLN A 359 25.55 34.77 28.99
CA GLN A 359 26.48 35.58 28.20
C GLN A 359 26.38 35.31 26.69
N PHE A 360 26.22 34.04 26.30
CA PHE A 360 26.28 33.58 24.91
C PHE A 360 24.90 33.18 24.34
N ARG A 361 23.82 33.71 24.93
CA ARG A 361 22.41 33.41 24.57
C ARG A 361 22.15 31.91 24.46
N GLY A 362 22.77 31.14 25.35
CA GLY A 362 22.73 29.69 25.35
C GLY A 362 21.53 29.11 26.07
N ARG A 363 21.25 27.84 25.79
CA ARG A 363 20.28 27.00 26.51
C ARG A 363 20.91 25.65 26.77
N GLY A 364 20.86 25.20 28.02
CA GLY A 364 21.46 23.93 28.40
C GLY A 364 21.44 23.70 29.90
N GLY A 365 21.85 22.50 30.28
CA GLY A 365 21.92 22.06 31.67
C GLY A 365 22.46 20.64 31.77
N GLY A 366 22.54 20.12 32.99
CA GLY A 366 23.02 18.77 33.21
C GLY A 366 23.30 18.49 34.68
N LYS A 367 24.15 17.50 34.90
CA LYS A 367 24.61 17.07 36.22
C LYS A 367 25.85 17.88 36.64
N PRO A 368 26.23 17.87 37.92
CA PRO A 368 27.42 18.58 38.39
C PRO A 368 28.68 18.28 37.57
N GLU A 369 28.85 17.02 37.18
CA GLU A 369 30.06 16.52 36.50
C GLU A 369 30.05 16.82 34.99
N MET A 370 28.86 17.08 34.42
CA MET A 370 28.68 17.23 32.99
C MET A 370 27.41 18.01 32.65
N VAL A 371 27.58 19.09 31.91
CA VAL A 371 26.53 19.94 31.36
C VAL A 371 26.60 19.94 29.84
N GLN A 372 25.44 20.08 29.20
CA GLN A 372 25.34 20.13 27.75
C GLN A 372 24.27 21.11 27.31
N GLY A 373 24.42 21.67 26.11
CA GLY A 373 23.49 22.65 25.60
C GLY A 373 23.86 23.16 24.22
N SER A 374 23.28 24.30 23.88
CA SER A 374 23.54 25.05 22.66
C SER A 374 23.77 26.52 22.99
N LEU A 375 24.62 27.20 22.25
CA LEU A 375 24.87 28.64 22.41
C LEU A 375 25.35 29.27 21.10
N PHE A 376 25.44 30.60 21.08
CA PHE A 376 25.97 31.37 19.97
C PHE A 376 27.21 32.17 20.39
N GLY A 377 28.24 32.21 19.55
CA GLY A 377 29.45 32.98 19.82
C GLY A 377 30.57 32.65 18.83
N ASP A 378 31.68 33.38 18.87
CA ASP A 378 32.90 33.02 18.14
C ASP A 378 33.87 32.22 19.02
N GLU A 379 34.82 31.51 18.39
CA GLU A 379 35.73 30.61 19.11
C GLU A 379 36.64 31.34 20.11
N GLU A 380 37.06 32.56 19.79
CA GLU A 380 37.98 33.33 20.62
C GLU A 380 37.29 33.80 21.90
N SER A 381 36.10 34.37 21.77
CA SER A 381 35.26 34.79 22.90
C SER A 381 34.89 33.62 23.81
N LEU A 382 34.49 32.48 23.23
CA LEU A 382 34.11 31.29 24.01
C LEU A 382 35.31 30.70 24.75
N ARG A 383 36.48 30.62 24.10
CA ARG A 383 37.71 30.11 24.72
C ARG A 383 38.17 31.02 25.85
N GLY A 384 38.22 32.33 25.61
CA GLY A 384 38.64 33.32 26.61
C GLY A 384 37.74 33.29 27.85
N TRP A 385 36.43 33.24 27.66
CA TRP A 385 35.48 33.19 28.76
C TRP A 385 35.60 31.91 29.61
N ILE A 386 35.73 30.74 28.97
CA ILE A 386 35.90 29.47 29.68
C ILE A 386 37.23 29.44 30.46
N GLN A 387 38.30 30.02 29.91
CA GLN A 387 39.57 30.11 30.62
C GLN A 387 39.46 31.00 31.87
N GLU A 388 38.94 32.22 31.74
CA GLU A 388 38.79 33.15 32.87
C GLU A 388 37.91 32.57 33.98
N LYS A 389 36.70 32.09 33.62
CA LYS A 389 35.72 31.59 34.59
C LYS A 389 36.11 30.23 35.15
N GLY A 390 36.73 29.38 34.34
CA GLY A 390 37.27 28.11 34.80
C GLY A 390 38.41 28.27 35.80
N GLU A 391 39.26 29.30 35.65
CA GLU A 391 40.30 29.61 36.65
C GLU A 391 39.71 30.14 37.96
N ALA A 392 38.70 31.03 37.89
CA ALA A 392 37.99 31.49 39.06
C ALA A 392 37.38 30.32 39.86
N LEU A 393 36.71 29.40 39.17
CA LEU A 393 36.09 28.21 39.77
C LEU A 393 37.11 27.21 40.38
N ARG A 394 38.38 27.26 39.96
CA ARG A 394 39.47 26.43 40.50
C ARG A 394 40.12 27.03 41.74
N ASN A 395 39.99 28.34 41.93
CA ASN A 395 40.60 29.10 43.03
C ASN A 395 39.63 29.32 44.21
N GLU A 396 38.35 29.01 44.03
CA GLU A 396 37.31 28.89 45.07
C GLU A 396 37.34 27.50 45.71
#